data_AF-F2IV77-F1
#
_entry.id   AF-F2IV77-F1
#
_cell.length_a   1.000
_cell.length_b   1.000
_cell.length_c   1.000
_cell.angle_alpha   90.00
_cell.angle_beta   90.00
_cell.angle_gamma   90.00
#
_symmetry.space_group_name_H-M   'P 1'
#
loop_
_entity.id
_entity.type
_entity.pdbx_description
1 polymer ?
#
loop_
_entity_poly.entity_id
_entity_poly.type
_entity_poly.pdbx_seq_one_letter_code
_entity_poly.pdbx_strand_id
1 'polypeptide(L)'
;MEELIKRIVAAAGISEETARQAVGIILKFLSKDGPKEQVAQIIEALPGAEAVLAEAEGSKSGGGLFGGLAGMMGGGMGAMAALNELTNAGLDMGEVQSVTREIVAFAKEKVGEDVVNEVVSKIPGLNQIV
;
A
#
# COMPACT_ATOMS: atom_id res chain seq x y z
N MET A 1 10.06 -4.83 8.71
CA MET A 1 9.99 -3.57 7.96
C MET A 1 11.30 -3.35 7.23
N GLU A 2 12.41 -3.26 7.95
CA GLU A 2 13.76 -3.10 7.38
C GLU A 2 14.08 -4.02 6.20
N GLU A 3 13.74 -5.31 6.30
CA GLU A 3 13.93 -6.28 5.21
C GLU A 3 13.14 -5.89 3.93
N LEU A 4 11.86 -5.57 4.08
CA LEU A 4 11.00 -5.15 2.98
C LEU A 4 11.51 -3.85 2.33
N ILE A 5 11.89 -2.86 3.14
CA ILE A 5 12.44 -1.60 2.65
C ILE A 5 13.71 -1.84 1.82
N LYS A 6 14.63 -2.68 2.32
CA LYS A 6 15.86 -3.01 1.58
C LYS A 6 15.59 -3.70 0.24
N ARG A 7 14.63 -4.61 0.19
CA ARG A 7 14.22 -5.27 -1.06
C ARG A 7 13.64 -4.27 -2.06
N ILE A 8 12.75 -3.39 -1.59
CA ILE A 8 12.16 -2.33 -2.43
C ILE A 8 13.23 -1.39 -2.97
N VAL A 9 14.14 -0.91 -2.12
CA VAL A 9 15.27 -0.05 -2.54
C VAL A 9 16.11 -0.73 -3.60
N ALA A 10 16.44 -2.01 -3.42
CA ALA A 10 17.23 -2.77 -4.38
C ALA A 10 16.49 -2.99 -5.72
N ALA A 11 15.17 -3.19 -5.70
CA ALA A 11 14.37 -3.47 -6.88
C ALA A 11 13.99 -2.21 -7.67
N ALA A 12 13.59 -1.14 -6.98
CA ALA A 12 13.09 0.10 -7.60
C ALA A 12 14.16 1.18 -7.76
N GLY A 13 15.32 1.08 -7.08
CA GLY A 13 16.38 2.09 -7.15
C GLY A 13 16.05 3.41 -6.44
N ILE A 14 15.09 3.39 -5.52
CA ILE A 14 14.62 4.56 -4.76
C ILE A 14 15.29 4.68 -3.39
N SER A 15 15.10 5.81 -2.70
CA SER A 15 15.61 6.00 -1.34
C SER A 15 14.85 5.15 -0.30
N GLU A 16 15.49 4.85 0.84
CA GLU A 16 14.81 4.17 1.96
C GLU A 16 13.60 4.96 2.49
N GLU A 17 13.68 6.29 2.49
CA GLU A 17 12.58 7.17 2.90
C GLU A 17 11.38 7.02 1.95
N THR A 18 11.62 7.11 0.64
CA THR A 18 10.59 6.94 -0.40
C THR A 18 9.98 5.55 -0.34
N ALA A 19 10.80 4.51 -0.16
CA ALA A 19 10.33 3.14 0.01
C ALA A 19 9.42 2.99 1.23
N ARG A 20 9.79 3.59 2.37
CA ARG A 20 8.98 3.55 3.60
C ARG A 20 7.65 4.29 3.42
N GLN A 21 7.67 5.46 2.80
CA GLN A 21 6.46 6.21 2.48
C GLN A 21 5.54 5.41 1.55
N ALA A 22 6.11 4.77 0.51
CA ALA A 22 5.33 3.97 -0.43
C ALA A 22 4.66 2.76 0.23
N VAL A 23 5.37 2.06 1.12
CA VAL A 23 4.78 0.99 1.94
C VAL A 23 3.62 1.53 2.78
N GLY A 24 3.79 2.67 3.44
CA GLY A 24 2.73 3.29 4.24
C GLY A 24 1.49 3.65 3.42
N ILE A 25 1.66 4.22 2.24
CA ILE A 25 0.56 4.55 1.33
C ILE A 25 -0.22 3.28 0.93
N ILE A 26 0.51 2.22 0.56
CA ILE A 26 -0.11 0.95 0.16
C ILE A 26 -0.83 0.28 1.33
N LEU A 27 -0.22 0.22 2.52
CA LEU A 27 -0.86 -0.35 3.71
C LEU A 27 -2.12 0.44 4.10
N LYS A 28 -2.09 1.77 4.03
CA LYS A 28 -3.26 2.63 4.29
C LYS A 28 -4.39 2.33 3.30
N PHE A 29 -4.06 2.21 2.03
CA PHE A 29 -5.02 1.84 1.00
C PHE A 29 -5.62 0.44 1.24
N LEU A 30 -4.79 -0.57 1.51
CA LEU A 30 -5.27 -1.92 1.84
C LEU A 30 -6.18 -1.90 3.08
N SER A 31 -5.79 -1.19 4.14
CA SER A 31 -6.60 -1.04 5.36
C SER A 31 -7.97 -0.43 5.07
N LYS A 32 -8.03 0.55 4.16
CA LYS A 32 -9.26 1.27 3.82
C LYS A 32 -10.18 0.50 2.88
N ASP A 33 -9.63 0.01 1.77
CA ASP A 33 -10.39 -0.50 0.61
C ASP A 33 -10.33 -2.04 0.48
N GLY A 34 -9.47 -2.70 1.24
CA GLY A 34 -9.33 -4.16 1.24
C GLY A 34 -10.24 -4.89 2.24
N PRO A 35 -10.33 -6.22 2.11
CA PRO A 35 -11.12 -7.05 3.02
C PRO A 35 -10.45 -7.11 4.39
N LYS A 36 -11.18 -6.66 5.43
CA LYS A 36 -10.62 -6.34 6.75
C LYS A 36 -9.84 -7.49 7.40
N GLU A 37 -10.34 -8.71 7.27
CA GLU A 37 -9.74 -9.89 7.89
C GLU A 37 -8.37 -10.23 7.27
N GLN A 38 -8.30 -10.36 5.95
CA GLN A 38 -7.07 -10.72 5.24
C GLN A 38 -6.04 -9.59 5.30
N VAL A 39 -6.50 -8.33 5.28
CA VAL A 39 -5.61 -7.17 5.45
C VAL A 39 -5.01 -7.14 6.85
N ALA A 40 -5.79 -7.44 7.89
CA ALA A 40 -5.26 -7.58 9.25
C ALA A 40 -4.19 -8.68 9.33
N GLN A 41 -4.44 -9.85 8.73
CA GLN A 41 -3.44 -10.93 8.67
C GLN A 41 -2.13 -10.48 8.00
N ILE A 42 -2.22 -9.73 6.89
CA ILE A 42 -1.03 -9.17 6.22
C ILE A 42 -0.30 -8.20 7.15
N ILE A 43 -1.01 -7.24 7.78
CA ILE A 43 -0.38 -6.24 8.65
C ILE A 43 0.31 -6.92 9.86
N GLU A 44 -0.35 -7.87 10.50
CA GLU A 44 0.20 -8.61 11.64
C GLU A 44 1.43 -9.44 11.25
N ALA A 45 1.46 -10.00 10.04
CA ALA A 45 2.57 -10.82 9.55
C ALA A 45 3.77 -10.00 9.04
N LEU A 46 3.61 -8.69 8.85
CA LEU A 46 4.65 -7.78 8.40
C LEU A 46 5.25 -7.02 9.60
N PRO A 47 6.45 -7.37 10.09
CA PRO A 47 7.01 -6.73 11.28
C PRO A 47 7.14 -5.22 11.11
N GLY A 48 6.52 -4.43 11.99
CA GLY A 48 6.54 -2.97 11.93
C GLY A 48 5.57 -2.33 10.91
N ALA A 49 4.71 -3.10 10.25
CA ALA A 49 3.68 -2.56 9.37
C ALA A 49 2.67 -1.69 10.11
N GLU A 50 2.33 -2.02 11.36
CA GLU A 50 1.40 -1.25 12.20
C GLU A 50 1.95 0.16 12.47
N ALA A 51 3.24 0.28 12.78
CA ALA A 51 3.88 1.58 13.00
C ALA A 51 3.89 2.42 11.72
N VAL A 52 4.26 1.82 10.58
CA VAL A 52 4.27 2.50 9.29
C VAL A 52 2.85 2.90 8.85
N LEU A 53 1.84 2.07 9.11
CA LEU A 53 0.44 2.39 8.86
C LEU A 53 -0.03 3.56 9.72
N ALA A 54 0.27 3.54 11.02
CA ALA A 54 -0.08 4.62 11.94
C ALA A 54 0.59 5.94 11.55
N GLU A 55 1.84 5.91 11.10
CA GLU A 55 2.55 7.07 10.53
C GLU A 55 1.85 7.58 9.27
N ALA A 56 1.42 6.69 8.37
CA ALA A 56 0.73 7.05 7.13
C ALA A 56 -0.69 7.62 7.35
N GLU A 57 -1.39 7.17 8.40
CA GLU A 57 -2.70 7.70 8.83
C GLU A 57 -2.57 9.04 9.56
N GLY A 58 -1.52 9.20 10.37
CA GLY A 58 -1.22 10.45 11.10
C GLY A 58 -0.63 11.55 10.22
N SER A 59 0.01 11.17 9.12
CA SER A 59 0.51 12.10 8.10
C SER A 59 -0.67 12.72 7.37
N LYS A 60 -0.99 13.98 7.70
CA LYS A 60 -2.03 14.79 7.03
C LYS A 60 -1.64 15.14 5.60
N SER A 61 -1.53 14.15 4.72
CA SER A 61 -1.43 14.39 3.28
C SER A 61 -2.83 14.62 2.73
N GLY A 62 -3.25 15.88 2.67
CA GLY A 62 -4.23 16.38 1.68
C GLY A 62 -5.72 16.07 1.84
N GLY A 63 -6.22 15.59 2.98
CA GLY A 63 -7.64 15.29 3.19
C GLY A 63 -8.32 16.18 4.23
N GLY A 64 -8.50 17.47 3.96
CA GLY A 64 -9.41 18.31 4.77
C GLY A 64 -10.84 17.75 4.78
N LEU A 65 -11.72 18.33 5.61
CA LEU A 65 -13.16 18.00 5.74
C LEU A 65 -13.89 17.67 4.41
N PHE A 66 -13.40 18.18 3.28
CA PHE A 66 -13.86 17.89 1.91
C PHE A 66 -13.53 16.48 1.39
N GLY A 67 -12.39 15.89 1.75
CA GLY A 67 -11.98 14.53 1.34
C GLY A 67 -12.76 13.42 2.06
N GLY A 68 -13.21 13.68 3.30
CA GLY A 68 -14.10 12.78 4.04
C GLY A 68 -15.49 12.67 3.41
N LEU A 69 -15.96 13.74 2.77
CA LEU A 69 -17.24 13.79 2.06
C LEU A 69 -17.15 13.18 0.66
N ALA A 70 -16.02 13.36 -0.05
CA ALA A 70 -15.74 12.67 -1.31
C ALA A 70 -15.59 11.13 -1.12
N GLY A 71 -15.03 10.71 0.02
CA GLY A 71 -14.94 9.28 0.40
C GLY A 71 -16.29 8.61 0.65
N MET A 72 -17.34 9.38 0.96
CA MET A 72 -18.70 8.85 1.13
C MET A 72 -19.48 8.70 -0.19
N MET A 73 -19.05 9.34 -1.29
CA MET A 73 -19.83 9.40 -2.53
C MET A 73 -19.21 8.64 -3.71
N GLY A 74 -17.99 8.11 -3.59
CA GLY A 74 -17.32 7.46 -4.72
C GLY A 74 -16.35 6.35 -4.32
N GLY A 75 -16.87 5.15 -4.02
CA GLY A 75 -16.10 3.92 -3.80
C GLY A 75 -15.36 3.37 -5.04
N GLY A 76 -14.97 4.24 -5.98
CA GLY A 76 -14.30 3.88 -7.23
C GLY A 76 -12.90 4.45 -7.39
N MET A 77 -12.39 5.21 -6.42
CA MET A 77 -11.11 5.92 -6.53
C MET A 77 -9.99 5.41 -5.62
N GLY A 78 -10.15 4.26 -4.94
CA GLY A 78 -9.15 3.78 -3.96
C GLY A 78 -7.76 3.55 -4.57
N ALA A 79 -7.66 2.67 -5.58
CA ALA A 79 -6.39 2.36 -6.23
C ALA A 79 -5.78 3.59 -6.95
N MET A 80 -6.62 4.41 -7.59
CA MET A 80 -6.18 5.65 -8.24
C MET A 80 -5.72 6.71 -7.23
N ALA A 81 -6.34 6.78 -6.05
CA ALA A 81 -5.90 7.68 -4.98
C ALA A 81 -4.54 7.23 -4.43
N ALA A 82 -4.36 5.94 -4.16
CA ALA A 82 -3.08 5.37 -3.74
C ALA A 82 -1.98 5.65 -4.80
N LEU A 83 -2.29 5.45 -6.08
CA LEU A 83 -1.37 5.75 -7.18
C LEU A 83 -0.98 7.23 -7.22
N ASN A 84 -1.95 8.14 -7.05
CA ASN A 84 -1.68 9.57 -6.98
C ASN A 84 -0.82 9.93 -5.77
N GLU A 85 -1.07 9.33 -4.61
CA GLU A 85 -0.25 9.55 -3.41
C GLU A 85 1.19 9.06 -3.61
N LEU A 86 1.39 7.89 -4.24
CA LEU A 86 2.72 7.38 -4.59
C LEU A 86 3.44 8.31 -5.58
N THR A 87 2.72 8.79 -6.60
CA THR A 87 3.28 9.75 -7.57
C THR A 87 3.67 11.06 -6.88
N ASN A 88 2.84 11.55 -5.96
CA ASN A 88 3.14 12.74 -5.16
C ASN A 88 4.31 12.53 -4.19
N ALA A 89 4.57 11.29 -3.76
CA ALA A 89 5.76 10.90 -3.00
C ALA A 89 7.02 10.80 -3.89
N GLY A 90 6.89 11.10 -5.18
CA GLY A 90 8.00 11.19 -6.13
C GLY A 90 8.26 9.91 -6.92
N LEU A 91 7.40 8.89 -6.80
CA LEU A 91 7.56 7.65 -7.56
C LEU A 91 7.02 7.81 -8.98
N ASP A 92 7.78 7.31 -9.96
CA ASP A 92 7.26 7.11 -11.32
C ASP A 92 6.47 5.79 -11.44
N MET A 93 5.84 5.56 -12.61
CA MET A 93 5.01 4.37 -12.83
C MET A 93 5.79 3.05 -12.76
N GLY A 94 7.06 3.03 -13.19
CA GLY A 94 7.90 1.83 -13.13
C GLY A 94 8.35 1.52 -11.70
N GLU A 95 8.66 2.56 -10.93
CA GLU A 95 8.97 2.46 -9.51
C GLU A 95 7.76 1.99 -8.71
N VAL A 96 6.56 2.55 -8.98
CA VAL A 96 5.30 2.09 -8.36
C VAL A 96 5.06 0.61 -8.62
N GLN A 97 5.21 0.15 -9.86
CA GLN A 97 5.06 -1.27 -10.19
C GLN A 97 6.07 -2.14 -9.45
N SER A 98 7.33 -1.71 -9.39
CA SER A 98 8.41 -2.45 -8.71
C SER A 98 8.15 -2.55 -7.20
N VAL A 99 7.80 -1.44 -6.56
CA VAL A 99 7.43 -1.39 -5.13
C VAL A 99 6.23 -2.29 -4.85
N THR A 100 5.17 -2.19 -5.66
CA THR A 100 3.95 -2.98 -5.48
C THR A 100 4.25 -4.48 -5.57
N ARG A 101 5.06 -4.89 -6.55
CA ARG A 101 5.46 -6.30 -6.72
C ARG A 101 6.26 -6.82 -5.55
N GLU A 102 7.23 -6.05 -5.05
CA GLU A 102 8.02 -6.45 -3.87
C GLU A 102 7.15 -6.59 -2.61
N ILE A 103 6.21 -5.68 -2.39
CA ILE A 103 5.28 -5.78 -1.26
C ILE A 103 4.39 -7.01 -1.39
N VAL A 104 3.85 -7.29 -2.58
CA VAL A 104 3.03 -8.47 -2.84
C VAL A 104 3.83 -9.75 -2.65
N ALA A 105 5.04 -9.84 -3.23
CA ALA A 105 5.91 -10.99 -3.09
C ALA A 105 6.27 -11.25 -1.61
N PHE A 106 6.64 -10.19 -0.89
CA PHE A 106 6.96 -10.28 0.53
C PHE A 106 5.74 -10.68 1.37
N ALA A 107 4.55 -10.15 1.07
CA ALA A 107 3.32 -10.57 1.74
C ALA A 107 3.03 -12.07 1.48
N LYS A 108 3.19 -12.54 0.23
CA LYS A 108 3.02 -13.97 -0.10
C LYS A 108 3.99 -14.86 0.67
N GLU A 109 5.24 -14.42 0.87
CA GLU A 109 6.22 -15.13 1.69
C GLU A 109 5.81 -15.23 3.17
N LYS A 110 5.07 -14.25 3.70
CA LYS A 110 4.71 -14.19 5.13
C LYS A 110 3.36 -14.82 5.46
N VAL A 111 2.33 -14.61 4.64
CA VAL A 111 0.95 -15.09 4.91
C VAL A 111 0.47 -16.16 3.93
N GLY A 112 1.29 -16.51 2.94
CA GLY A 112 0.91 -17.43 1.87
C GLY A 112 0.19 -16.74 0.72
N GLU A 113 0.23 -17.40 -0.43
CA GLU A 113 -0.31 -16.85 -1.68
C GLU A 113 -1.83 -16.73 -1.67
N ASP A 114 -2.55 -17.66 -1.04
CA ASP A 114 -4.00 -17.66 -0.99
C ASP A 114 -4.58 -16.42 -0.31
N VAL A 115 -4.00 -16.01 0.84
CA VAL A 115 -4.43 -14.82 1.58
C VAL A 115 -4.24 -13.55 0.75
N VAL A 116 -3.09 -13.43 0.09
CA VAL A 116 -2.78 -12.26 -0.75
C VAL A 116 -3.68 -12.21 -1.98
N ASN A 117 -3.88 -13.36 -2.65
CA ASN A 117 -4.74 -13.44 -3.82
C ASN A 117 -6.20 -13.11 -3.48
N GLU A 118 -6.68 -13.48 -2.29
CA GLU A 118 -8.01 -13.10 -1.83
C GLU A 118 -8.15 -11.57 -1.67
N VAL A 119 -7.15 -10.89 -1.10
CA VAL A 119 -7.11 -9.42 -1.03
C VAL A 119 -7.13 -8.81 -2.43
N VAL A 120 -6.24 -9.27 -3.30
CA VAL A 120 -6.08 -8.79 -4.67
C VAL A 120 -7.39 -8.94 -5.47
N SER A 121 -8.07 -10.09 -5.34
CA SER A 121 -9.33 -10.36 -6.02
C SER A 121 -10.50 -9.49 -5.56
N LYS A 122 -10.47 -9.02 -4.31
CA LYS A 122 -11.55 -8.24 -3.68
C LYS A 122 -11.37 -6.73 -3.84
N ILE A 123 -10.21 -6.25 -4.30
CA ILE A 123 -9.93 -4.84 -4.53
C ILE A 123 -10.02 -4.51 -6.03
N PRO A 124 -11.05 -3.76 -6.47
CA PRO A 124 -11.19 -3.38 -7.87
C PRO A 124 -9.98 -2.59 -8.39
N GLY A 125 -9.45 -3.00 -9.54
CA GLY A 125 -8.32 -2.35 -10.20
C GLY A 125 -6.93 -2.78 -9.72
N LEU A 126 -6.82 -3.50 -8.59
CA LEU A 126 -5.52 -3.97 -8.10
C LEU A 126 -4.88 -5.00 -9.05
N ASN A 127 -5.70 -5.88 -9.62
CA ASN A 127 -5.30 -6.89 -10.63
C ASN A 127 -4.63 -6.32 -11.88
N GLN A 128 -4.74 -5.02 -12.13
CA GLN A 128 -4.13 -4.37 -13.31
C GLN A 128 -2.72 -3.84 -13.01
N ILE A 129 -2.33 -3.77 -11.73
CA ILE A 129 -1.08 -3.17 -11.26
C ILE A 129 -0.06 -4.25 -10.87
N VAL A 130 -0.56 -5.37 -10.34
CA VAL A 130 0.25 -6.51 -9.86
C VAL A 130 0.69 -7.43 -11.00
#